data_AF-A0A227KPR3-F1
#
_entry.id   AF-A0A227KPR3-F1
#
_cell.length_a   1.000
_cell.length_b   1.000
_cell.length_c   1.000
_cell.angle_alpha   90.00
_cell.angle_beta   90.00
_cell.angle_gamma   90.00
#
_symmetry.space_group_name_H-M   'P 1'
#
loop_
_entity.id
_entity.type
_entity.pdbx_description
1 polymer ?
#
loop_
_entity_poly.entity_id
_entity_poly.type
_entity_poly.pdbx_seq_one_letter_code
_entity_poly.pdbx_strand_id
1 'polypeptide(L)'
;MNKLLLVPLMALSFAAFAQEPAADAAITDQFTPPMIPHPVAAYLPITPTKNACLMCHQIPKPGMQKMKGMPTPLPPSHVTGDKVNPNRYECMLCHAEVLPEKK
;
A
#
# COMPACT_ATOMS: atom_id res chain seq x y z
N MET A 1 63.96 23.18 32.69
CA MET A 1 64.10 22.34 31.48
C MET A 1 62.73 21.86 31.05
N ASN A 2 62.33 22.26 29.84
CA ASN A 2 61.09 21.93 29.16
C ASN A 2 60.73 20.44 29.22
N LYS A 3 59.48 20.14 29.56
CA LYS A 3 58.73 19.09 28.87
C LYS A 3 57.39 19.64 28.43
N LEU A 4 57.46 20.29 27.27
CA LEU A 4 56.36 20.50 26.36
C LEU A 4 55.96 19.12 25.81
N LEU A 5 54.82 18.59 26.25
CA LEU A 5 54.06 17.51 25.60
C LEU A 5 52.58 17.81 25.90
N LEU A 6 51.99 18.80 25.22
CA LEU A 6 51.22 18.61 23.99
C LEU A 6 50.05 17.64 24.22
N VAL A 7 48.97 18.21 24.78
CA VAL A 7 47.62 17.64 24.73
C VAL A 7 47.31 17.30 23.27
N PRO A 8 47.01 16.04 22.90
CA PRO A 8 46.57 15.76 21.55
C PRO A 8 45.13 16.27 21.42
N LEU A 9 45.06 17.47 20.87
CA LEU A 9 43.87 18.10 20.31
C LEU A 9 43.46 17.33 19.04
N MET A 10 42.97 16.10 19.16
CA MET A 10 42.39 15.36 18.03
C MET A 10 41.57 14.18 18.52
N ALA A 11 40.40 14.47 19.06
CA ALA A 11 39.27 13.54 19.05
C ALA A 11 38.04 14.26 18.50
N LEU A 12 38.21 14.96 17.36
CA LEU A 12 37.11 15.18 16.42
C LEU A 12 36.98 13.91 15.58
N SER A 13 36.66 12.82 16.26
CA SER A 13 36.22 11.60 15.60
C SER A 13 34.84 11.93 15.04
N PHE A 14 34.80 12.06 13.73
CA PHE A 14 33.63 11.98 12.86
C PHE A 14 32.39 11.52 13.62
N ALA A 15 31.45 12.45 13.85
CA ALA A 15 30.07 12.05 14.05
C ALA A 15 29.70 11.29 12.79
N ALA A 16 29.81 9.96 12.85
CA ALA A 16 29.14 9.10 11.93
C ALA A 16 27.67 9.48 12.08
N PHE A 17 27.15 10.23 11.11
CA PHE A 17 25.75 10.14 10.76
C PHE A 17 25.54 8.70 10.32
N ALA A 18 25.46 7.78 11.29
CA ALA A 18 24.64 6.62 11.14
C ALA A 18 23.25 7.22 10.91
N GLN A 19 22.86 7.32 9.64
CA GLN A 19 21.44 7.24 9.34
C GLN A 19 21.03 5.93 9.99
N GLU A 20 20.38 6.01 11.15
CA GLU A 20 19.55 4.91 11.62
C GLU A 20 18.78 4.47 10.39
N PRO A 21 18.82 3.17 10.00
CA PRO A 21 17.85 2.71 9.04
C PRO A 21 16.53 3.14 9.67
N ALA A 22 15.79 4.02 9.00
CA ALA A 22 14.48 4.43 9.47
C ALA A 22 13.80 3.12 9.81
N ALA A 23 13.60 2.87 11.11
CA ALA A 23 13.00 1.64 11.55
C ALA A 23 11.77 1.52 10.69
N ASP A 24 11.69 0.42 9.92
CA ASP A 24 10.57 0.12 9.05
C ASP A 24 9.37 0.08 9.98
N ALA A 25 8.76 1.25 10.17
CA ALA A 25 7.61 1.44 11.01
C ALA A 25 6.56 0.75 10.19
N ALA A 26 6.37 -0.55 10.48
CA ALA A 26 5.47 -1.44 9.77
C ALA A 26 4.23 -0.62 9.45
N ILE A 27 4.08 -0.29 8.16
CA ILE A 27 2.95 0.50 7.69
C ILE A 27 1.75 -0.24 8.25
N THR A 28 1.01 0.41 9.14
CA THR A 28 -0.14 -0.22 9.77
C THR A 28 -1.04 -0.70 8.62
N ASP A 29 -1.30 -2.02 8.58
CA ASP A 29 -1.97 -2.74 7.49
C ASP A 29 -3.27 -2.08 6.99
N GLN A 30 -3.84 -1.22 7.83
CA GLN A 30 -5.01 -0.37 7.56
C GLN A 30 -4.93 0.46 6.27
N PHE A 31 -3.74 0.84 5.81
CA PHE A 31 -3.57 1.67 4.60
C PHE A 31 -2.96 0.92 3.41
N THR A 32 -2.60 -0.35 3.58
CA THR A 32 -2.06 -1.16 2.48
C THR A 32 -3.21 -1.68 1.61
N PRO A 33 -3.17 -1.51 0.28
CA PRO A 33 -4.16 -2.12 -0.60
C PRO A 33 -4.12 -3.65 -0.45
N PRO A 34 -5.26 -4.33 -0.19
CA PRO A 34 -5.28 -5.78 -0.13
C PRO A 34 -4.90 -6.41 -1.47
N MET A 35 -4.16 -7.51 -1.41
CA MET A 35 -3.90 -8.36 -2.57
C MET A 35 -5.20 -9.04 -3.03
N ILE A 36 -5.33 -9.24 -4.34
CA ILE A 36 -6.50 -9.87 -4.97
C ILE A 36 -6.33 -11.40 -4.90
N PRO A 37 -7.21 -12.14 -4.20
CA PRO A 37 -7.03 -13.57 -3.95
C PRO A 37 -7.59 -14.47 -5.07
N HIS A 38 -7.83 -13.92 -6.26
CA HIS A 38 -8.38 -14.63 -7.41
C HIS A 38 -7.74 -14.13 -8.72
N PRO A 39 -7.78 -14.93 -9.79
CA PRO A 39 -7.29 -14.50 -11.10
C PRO A 39 -7.99 -13.23 -11.61
N VAL A 40 -7.24 -12.33 -12.24
CA VAL A 40 -7.81 -11.09 -12.82
C VAL A 40 -7.75 -10.98 -14.33
N ALA A 41 -7.01 -11.87 -15.00
CA ALA A 41 -6.77 -11.79 -16.45
C ALA A 41 -8.06 -11.67 -17.28
N ALA A 42 -9.14 -12.35 -16.89
CA ALA A 42 -10.43 -12.32 -17.59
C ALA A 42 -11.25 -11.02 -17.37
N TYR A 43 -10.84 -10.16 -16.43
CA TYR A 43 -11.52 -8.91 -16.09
C TYR A 43 -10.80 -7.67 -16.63
N LEU A 44 -9.65 -7.88 -17.28
CA LEU A 44 -8.84 -6.84 -17.90
C LEU A 44 -9.11 -6.78 -19.42
N PRO A 45 -8.83 -5.62 -20.08
CA PRO A 45 -8.36 -4.36 -19.50
C PRO A 45 -9.48 -3.58 -18.82
N ILE A 46 -9.11 -2.75 -17.84
CA ILE A 46 -9.95 -1.64 -17.39
C ILE A 46 -9.77 -0.48 -18.38
N THR A 47 -10.88 0.15 -18.75
CA THR A 47 -10.93 1.30 -19.66
C THR A 47 -11.82 2.38 -19.05
N PRO A 48 -11.77 3.65 -19.50
CA PRO A 48 -12.57 4.72 -18.92
C PRO A 48 -14.09 4.46 -18.86
N THR A 49 -14.61 3.55 -19.70
CA THR A 49 -16.05 3.23 -19.77
C THR A 49 -16.38 1.78 -19.35
N LYS A 50 -15.37 0.95 -19.07
CA LYS A 50 -15.57 -0.46 -18.70
C LYS A 50 -14.59 -0.88 -17.61
N ASN A 51 -15.13 -1.30 -16.47
CA ASN A 51 -14.40 -1.94 -15.39
C ASN A 51 -15.19 -3.17 -14.91
N ALA A 52 -14.67 -4.36 -15.20
CA ALA A 52 -15.31 -5.63 -14.84
C ALA A 52 -15.21 -5.95 -13.35
N CYS A 53 -14.27 -5.36 -12.60
CA CYS A 53 -14.16 -5.54 -11.15
C CYS A 53 -15.44 -5.05 -10.44
N LEU A 54 -16.05 -3.98 -10.96
CA LEU A 54 -17.25 -3.35 -10.41
C LEU A 54 -18.53 -4.17 -10.60
N MET A 55 -18.50 -5.25 -11.38
CA MET A 55 -19.63 -6.18 -11.47
C MET A 55 -19.87 -6.88 -10.12
N CYS A 56 -18.78 -7.15 -9.39
CA CYS A 56 -18.77 -7.87 -8.12
C CYS A 56 -18.42 -6.96 -6.94
N HIS A 57 -17.40 -6.09 -7.09
CA HIS A 57 -16.99 -5.14 -6.07
C HIS A 57 -17.79 -3.84 -6.21
N GLN A 58 -19.02 -3.89 -5.70
CA GLN A 58 -19.98 -2.81 -5.84
C GLN A 58 -19.83 -1.75 -4.73
N ILE A 59 -20.36 -0.56 -5.01
CA ILE A 59 -20.55 0.47 -3.98
C ILE A 59 -21.57 -0.06 -2.97
N PRO A 60 -21.27 -0.03 -1.66
CA PRO A 60 -22.17 -0.56 -0.65
C PRO A 60 -23.48 0.24 -0.65
N LYS A 61 -24.60 -0.47 -0.68
CA LYS A 61 -25.94 0.10 -0.48
C LYS A 61 -26.29 0.06 1.00
N PRO A 62 -27.16 0.96 1.50
CA PRO A 62 -27.66 0.89 2.87
C PRO A 62 -28.20 -0.53 3.19
N GLY A 63 -27.73 -1.12 4.28
CA GLY A 63 -28.10 -2.48 4.70
C GLY A 63 -27.32 -3.62 4.02
N MET A 64 -26.39 -3.33 3.10
CA MET A 64 -25.52 -4.34 2.51
C MET A 64 -24.47 -4.78 3.55
N GLN A 65 -24.60 -6.00 4.06
CA GLN A 65 -23.63 -6.60 4.98
C GLN A 65 -22.59 -7.41 4.22
N LYS A 66 -21.33 -7.36 4.67
CA LYS A 66 -20.29 -8.25 4.16
C LYS A 66 -20.63 -9.68 4.53
N MET A 67 -21.02 -10.49 3.54
CA MET A 67 -21.26 -11.91 3.73
C MET A 67 -19.97 -12.70 3.48
N LYS A 68 -19.74 -13.75 4.27
CA LYS A 68 -18.60 -14.64 4.08
C LYS A 68 -18.66 -15.29 2.70
N GLY A 69 -17.54 -15.26 1.96
CA GLY A 69 -17.44 -15.83 0.62
C GLY A 69 -17.95 -14.92 -0.50
N MET A 70 -18.52 -13.76 -0.20
CA MET A 70 -18.87 -12.76 -1.22
C MET A 70 -17.73 -11.77 -1.45
N PRO A 71 -17.62 -11.19 -2.66
CA PRO A 71 -16.74 -10.07 -2.93
C PRO A 71 -16.95 -8.94 -1.91
N THR A 72 -15.85 -8.37 -1.41
CA THR A 72 -15.94 -7.26 -0.45
C THR A 72 -16.37 -5.99 -1.19
N PRO A 73 -17.42 -5.27 -0.76
CA PRO A 73 -17.82 -4.00 -1.37
C PRO A 73 -16.72 -2.94 -1.28
N LEU A 74 -16.80 -1.93 -2.15
CA LEU A 74 -15.85 -0.82 -2.12
C LEU A 74 -15.93 -0.06 -0.78
N PRO A 75 -14.79 0.24 -0.13
CA PRO A 75 -14.80 1.04 1.08
C PRO A 75 -15.12 2.51 0.76
N PRO A 76 -15.55 3.32 1.75
CA PRO A 76 -15.87 4.73 1.54
C PRO A 76 -14.75 5.54 0.86
N SER A 77 -13.48 5.18 1.08
CA SER A 77 -12.32 5.84 0.46
C SER A 77 -12.26 5.71 -1.07
N HIS A 78 -13.01 4.79 -1.66
CA HIS A 78 -13.07 4.55 -3.11
C HIS A 78 -14.32 5.13 -3.77
N VAL A 79 -15.16 5.81 -3.00
CA VAL A 79 -16.49 6.24 -3.44
C VAL A 79 -16.62 7.76 -3.28
N THR A 80 -17.33 8.40 -4.20
CA THR A 80 -17.74 9.80 -4.11
C THR A 80 -19.23 9.86 -4.41
N GLY A 81 -20.05 10.01 -3.36
CA GLY A 81 -21.49 9.88 -3.45
C GLY A 81 -21.91 8.45 -3.83
N ASP A 82 -22.55 8.30 -4.98
CA ASP A 82 -23.04 7.04 -5.53
C ASP A 82 -22.14 6.50 -6.67
N LYS A 83 -20.94 7.07 -6.86
CA LYS A 83 -20.00 6.69 -7.92
C LYS A 83 -18.64 6.29 -7.36
N VAL A 84 -17.93 5.45 -8.11
CA VAL A 84 -16.52 5.17 -7.84
C VAL A 84 -15.72 6.43 -8.07
N ASN A 85 -14.82 6.76 -7.16
CA ASN A 85 -13.90 7.87 -7.30
C ASN A 85 -13.03 7.64 -8.56
N PRO A 86 -12.97 8.58 -9.53
CA PRO A 86 -12.21 8.40 -10.75
C PRO A 86 -10.71 8.13 -10.49
N ASN A 87 -10.14 8.67 -9.41
CA ASN A 87 -8.74 8.43 -9.01
C ASN A 87 -8.50 7.04 -8.40
N ARG A 88 -9.55 6.22 -8.30
CA ARG A 88 -9.54 4.84 -7.78
C ARG A 88 -10.24 3.87 -8.73
N TYR A 89 -10.55 4.32 -9.96
CA TYR A 89 -11.25 3.51 -10.95
C TYR A 89 -10.37 2.45 -11.59
N GLU A 90 -9.08 2.74 -11.79
CA GLU A 90 -8.09 1.75 -12.26
C GLU A 90 -7.56 0.93 -11.07
N CYS A 91 -8.22 -0.19 -10.79
CA CYS A 91 -7.97 -1.00 -9.58
C CYS A 91 -6.54 -1.55 -9.53
N MET A 92 -5.99 -1.91 -10.69
CA MET A 92 -4.69 -2.58 -10.80
C MET A 92 -3.49 -1.65 -10.58
N LEU A 93 -3.70 -0.33 -10.45
CA LEU A 93 -2.61 0.59 -10.07
C LEU A 93 -2.13 0.39 -8.63
N CYS A 94 -2.97 -0.20 -7.77
CA CYS A 94 -2.66 -0.39 -6.36
C CYS A 94 -2.87 -1.83 -5.90
N HIS A 95 -3.89 -2.52 -6.42
CA HIS A 95 -4.17 -3.91 -6.06
C HIS A 95 -3.48 -4.86 -7.03
N ALA A 96 -2.75 -5.84 -6.49
CA ALA A 96 -2.09 -6.87 -7.29
C ALA A 96 -2.71 -8.24 -7.02
N GLU A 97 -2.76 -9.09 -8.05
CA GLU A 97 -3.12 -10.50 -7.93
C GLU A 97 -2.07 -11.24 -7.09
N VAL A 98 -2.53 -12.08 -6.16
CA VAL A 98 -1.65 -13.07 -5.53
C VAL A 98 -1.31 -14.12 -6.58
N LEU A 99 -0.10 -14.06 -7.12
CA LEU A 99 0.37 -15.14 -8.00
C LEU A 99 0.50 -16.43 -7.18
N PRO A 100 0.12 -17.59 -7.74
CA PRO A 100 0.35 -18.85 -7.08
C PRO A 100 1.85 -19.01 -6.82
N GLU A 101 2.22 -19.38 -5.59
CA GLU A 101 3.61 -19.72 -5.28
C GLU A 101 4.06 -20.83 -6.23
N LYS A 102 5.17 -20.59 -6.94
CA LYS A 102 5.82 -21.64 -7.72
C LYS A 102 6.32 -22.68 -6.71
N LYS A 103 5.62 -23.82 -6.62
CA LYS A 103 6.10 -25.00 -5.91
C LYS A 103 7.36 -25.56 -6.56
#